data_AF-A0A9C8XH39-F1
#
_entry.id   AF-A0A9C8XH39-F1
#
_cell.length_a   1.000
_cell.length_b   1.000
_cell.length_c   1.000
_cell.angle_alpha   90.00
_cell.angle_beta   90.00
_cell.angle_gamma   90.00
#
_symmetry.space_group_name_H-M   'P 1'
#
loop_
_entity.id
_entity.type
_entity.pdbx_description
1 polymer ?
#
loop_
_entity_poly.entity_id
_entity_poly.type
_entity_poly.pdbx_seq_one_letter_code
_entity_poly.pdbx_strand_id
1 'polypeptide(L)'
;MKKNPIFFLLFILAVLNPIAVYAGNYFYQADVKGMVCAFCAYSVSKNISTLPGVDADSVDVDLKAGHVQFYSSQPVDENKLAGVFADSGFTISNLRRSDAAQARTETAAEPALVLEVRPEWIDRAAGLLESLGDLAASTPSRLLISGPVENEAKLLKPILMGRQQVIKVRFSNTDRRDAEGGRLIIKLFDNNQP
;
A
#
# COMPACT_ATOMS: atom_id res chain seq x y z
N MET A 1 16.02 -60.74 -22.30
CA MET A 1 16.17 -59.33 -21.86
C MET A 1 15.06 -58.48 -22.48
N LYS A 2 13.88 -58.40 -21.85
CA LYS A 2 12.81 -57.47 -22.25
C LYS A 2 12.87 -56.29 -21.27
N LYS A 3 13.52 -55.19 -21.68
CA LYS A 3 13.51 -53.93 -20.91
C LYS A 3 12.16 -53.28 -21.16
N ASN A 4 11.25 -53.36 -20.18
CA ASN A 4 9.90 -52.83 -20.29
C ASN A 4 9.96 -51.29 -20.30
N PRO A 5 9.62 -50.61 -21.41
CA PRO A 5 9.76 -49.15 -21.53
C PRO A 5 8.76 -48.38 -20.66
N ILE A 6 7.79 -49.08 -20.07
CA ILE A 6 6.75 -48.52 -19.19
C ILE A 6 7.36 -47.96 -17.89
N PHE A 7 8.45 -48.54 -17.38
CA PHE A 7 9.10 -48.04 -16.17
C PHE A 7 9.81 -46.69 -16.40
N PHE A 8 10.29 -46.44 -17.62
CA PHE A 8 10.95 -45.18 -17.98
C PHE A 8 9.93 -44.04 -18.17
N LEU A 9 8.70 -44.36 -18.58
CA LEU A 9 7.63 -43.40 -18.83
C LEU A 9 6.92 -42.94 -17.54
N LEU A 10 6.85 -43.82 -16.52
CA LEU A 10 6.36 -43.49 -15.18
C LEU A 10 7.32 -42.60 -14.37
N PHE A 11 8.63 -42.70 -14.64
CA PHE A 11 9.65 -41.87 -13.98
C PHE A 11 9.63 -40.41 -14.49
N ILE A 12 9.27 -40.19 -15.75
CA ILE A 12 9.18 -38.85 -16.36
C ILE A 12 7.95 -38.08 -15.86
N LEU A 13 6.85 -38.77 -15.51
CA LEU A 13 5.65 -38.11 -14.98
C LEU A 13 5.81 -37.60 -13.54
N ALA A 14 6.78 -38.12 -12.77
CA ALA A 14 7.07 -37.66 -11.41
C ALA A 14 7.94 -36.38 -11.36
N VAL A 15 8.65 -36.05 -12.45
CA VAL A 15 9.51 -34.86 -12.54
C VAL A 15 8.74 -33.61 -13.01
N LEU A 16 7.51 -33.79 -13.53
CA LEU A 16 6.62 -32.72 -13.99
C LEU A 16 5.62 -32.25 -12.93
N ASN A 17 5.80 -32.60 -11.65
CA ASN A 17 5.05 -31.95 -10.58
C ASN A 17 5.84 -30.69 -10.19
N PRO A 18 5.49 -29.49 -10.73
CA PRO A 18 6.16 -28.28 -10.30
C PRO A 18 5.94 -28.20 -8.79
N ILE A 19 7.07 -28.23 -8.08
CA ILE A 19 7.22 -27.90 -6.68
C ILE A 19 6.17 -26.85 -6.36
N ALA A 20 5.31 -27.13 -5.37
CA ALA A 20 4.38 -26.16 -4.83
C ALA A 20 5.15 -24.84 -4.69
N VAL A 21 4.89 -23.91 -5.61
CA VAL A 21 5.35 -22.54 -5.51
C VAL A 21 4.61 -22.07 -4.28
N TYR A 22 5.28 -22.15 -3.12
CA TYR A 22 4.80 -21.53 -1.91
C TYR A 22 4.70 -20.05 -2.28
N ALA A 23 3.50 -19.61 -2.63
CA ALA A 23 3.13 -18.21 -2.58
C ALA A 23 3.20 -17.84 -1.09
N GLY A 24 4.42 -17.64 -0.62
CA GLY A 24 4.71 -17.31 0.77
C GLY A 24 4.12 -15.93 1.00
N ASN A 25 2.98 -15.87 1.67
CA ASN A 25 2.50 -14.62 2.21
C ASN A 25 3.30 -14.40 3.50
N TYR A 26 4.21 -13.44 3.46
CA TYR A 26 5.01 -13.04 4.60
C TYR A 26 4.36 -11.85 5.27
N PHE A 27 4.27 -11.87 6.59
CA PHE A 27 3.91 -10.72 7.39
C PHE A 27 5.17 -10.10 7.98
N TYR A 28 5.29 -8.78 7.88
CA TYR A 28 6.36 -8.01 8.46
C TYR A 28 5.82 -7.00 9.45
N GLN A 29 6.58 -6.78 10.53
CA GLN A 29 6.40 -5.67 11.45
C GLN A 29 7.77 -5.05 11.73
N ALA A 30 7.87 -3.73 11.72
CA ALA A 30 9.10 -3.01 12.01
C ALA A 30 8.83 -1.70 12.75
N ASP A 31 9.81 -1.24 13.52
CA ASP A 31 9.79 0.07 14.15
C ASP A 31 10.31 1.13 13.18
N VAL A 32 9.69 2.31 13.19
CA VAL A 32 10.05 3.44 12.32
C VAL A 32 10.25 4.70 13.16
N LYS A 33 11.46 5.25 13.11
CA LYS A 33 11.81 6.53 13.74
C LYS A 33 11.78 7.68 12.74
N GLY A 34 11.51 8.89 13.24
CA GLY A 34 11.50 10.13 12.45
C GLY A 34 10.10 10.55 11.94
N MET A 35 9.07 9.74 12.16
CA MET A 35 7.69 10.13 11.84
C MET A 35 7.13 11.04 12.94
N VAL A 36 6.63 12.22 12.55
CA VAL A 36 6.05 13.20 13.50
C VAL A 36 4.65 13.67 13.12
N CYS A 37 4.19 13.36 11.90
CA CYS A 37 2.84 13.71 11.43
C CYS A 37 2.34 12.69 10.40
N ALA A 38 1.05 12.77 10.06
CA ALA A 38 0.38 11.86 9.12
C ALA A 38 0.99 11.92 7.72
N PHE A 39 1.54 13.07 7.29
CA PHE A 39 2.26 13.15 6.02
C PHE A 39 3.57 12.33 6.03
N CYS A 40 4.28 12.28 7.16
CA CYS A 40 5.44 11.38 7.32
C CYS A 40 5.02 9.91 7.26
N ALA A 41 3.92 9.55 7.95
CA ALA A 41 3.37 8.20 7.92
C ALA A 41 2.96 7.78 6.49
N TYR A 42 2.34 8.69 5.74
CA TYR A 42 2.05 8.48 4.32
C TYR A 42 3.32 8.23 3.51
N SER A 43 4.36 9.05 3.68
CA SER A 43 5.63 8.86 2.98
C SER A 43 6.26 7.49 3.27
N VAL A 44 6.17 7.03 4.53
CA VAL A 44 6.64 5.70 4.93
C VAL A 44 5.85 4.59 4.24
N SER A 45 4.51 4.68 4.28
CA SER A 45 3.63 3.71 3.63
C SER A 45 3.87 3.65 2.11
N LYS A 46 3.98 4.80 1.46
CA LYS A 46 4.25 4.93 0.03
C LYS A 46 5.58 4.29 -0.35
N ASN A 47 6.65 4.58 0.40
CA ASN A 47 7.98 4.03 0.15
C ASN A 47 7.98 2.50 0.27
N ILE A 48 7.41 1.94 1.35
CA ILE A 48 7.32 0.48 1.55
C ILE A 48 6.54 -0.18 0.42
N SER A 49 5.47 0.45 -0.04
CA SER A 49 4.62 -0.03 -1.13
C SER A 49 5.34 -0.14 -2.48
N THR A 50 6.51 0.48 -2.66
CA THR A 50 7.32 0.34 -3.88
C THR A 50 8.16 -0.95 -3.92
N LEU A 51 8.28 -1.64 -2.79
CA LEU A 51 9.12 -2.83 -2.69
C LEU A 51 8.47 -4.02 -3.43
N PRO A 52 9.26 -4.81 -4.17
CA PRO A 52 8.76 -5.98 -4.87
C PRO A 52 8.06 -6.97 -3.93
N GLY A 53 6.87 -7.39 -4.32
CA GLY A 53 6.07 -8.38 -3.61
C GLY A 53 5.19 -7.81 -2.48
N VAL A 54 5.45 -6.59 -2.00
CA VAL A 54 4.64 -5.95 -0.96
C VAL A 54 3.23 -5.69 -1.46
N ASP A 55 2.24 -6.13 -0.68
CA ASP A 55 0.85 -5.72 -0.87
C ASP A 55 0.68 -4.30 -0.33
N ALA A 56 0.61 -3.34 -1.25
CA ALA A 56 0.54 -1.93 -0.90
C ALA A 56 -0.74 -1.57 -0.11
N ASP A 57 -1.84 -2.34 -0.25
CA ASP A 57 -3.05 -2.11 0.55
C ASP A 57 -2.94 -2.70 1.95
N SER A 58 -1.97 -3.58 2.20
CA SER A 58 -1.70 -4.09 3.54
C SER A 58 -0.86 -3.18 4.43
N VAL A 59 -0.18 -2.18 3.86
CA VAL A 59 0.75 -1.34 4.61
C VAL A 59 -0.03 -0.46 5.58
N ASP A 60 0.20 -0.71 6.87
CA ASP A 60 -0.47 -0.03 7.97
C ASP A 60 0.59 0.59 8.89
N VAL A 61 0.50 1.90 9.08
CA VAL A 61 1.45 2.69 9.87
C VAL A 61 0.72 3.26 11.07
N ASP A 62 1.19 2.91 12.26
CA ASP A 62 0.75 3.56 13.48
C ASP A 62 1.85 4.52 13.95
N LEU A 63 1.55 5.80 13.77
CA LEU A 63 2.41 6.92 14.10
C LEU A 63 2.67 7.04 15.61
N LYS A 64 1.69 6.70 16.45
CA LYS A 64 1.81 6.86 17.91
C LYS A 64 2.72 5.80 18.50
N ALA A 65 2.58 4.56 18.04
CA ALA A 65 3.45 3.47 18.45
C ALA A 65 4.80 3.46 17.69
N GLY A 66 4.88 4.16 16.56
CA GLY A 66 6.12 4.27 15.77
C GLY A 66 6.48 2.96 15.08
N HIS A 67 5.47 2.24 14.57
CA HIS A 67 5.66 0.96 13.89
C HIS A 67 4.85 0.87 12.60
N VAL A 68 5.28 -0.02 11.72
CA VAL A 68 4.64 -0.34 10.44
C VAL A 68 4.50 -1.84 10.30
N GLN A 69 3.39 -2.28 9.70
CA GLN A 69 3.15 -3.66 9.36
C GLN A 69 2.66 -3.80 7.92
N PHE A 70 2.99 -4.90 7.26
CA PHE A 70 2.59 -5.17 5.89
C PHE A 70 2.75 -6.65 5.51
N TYR A 71 2.04 -7.06 4.46
CA TYR A 71 2.20 -8.35 3.81
C TYR A 71 3.06 -8.23 2.55
N SER A 72 3.77 -9.31 2.23
CA SER A 72 4.48 -9.45 0.96
C SER A 72 4.37 -10.87 0.43
N SER A 73 4.18 -11.01 -0.87
CA SER A 73 4.23 -12.29 -1.60
C SER A 73 5.66 -12.84 -1.77
N GLN A 74 6.67 -12.05 -1.42
CA GLN A 74 8.08 -12.40 -1.54
C GLN A 74 8.88 -11.97 -0.30
N PRO A 75 10.03 -12.62 -0.02
CA PRO A 75 10.95 -12.12 0.98
C PRO A 75 11.39 -10.68 0.72
N VAL A 76 11.22 -9.82 1.73
CA VAL A 76 11.74 -8.45 1.73
C VAL A 76 13.07 -8.46 2.45
N ASP A 77 14.11 -8.02 1.75
CA ASP A 77 15.45 -7.86 2.30
C ASP A 77 15.51 -6.61 3.18
N GLU A 78 16.08 -6.74 4.37
CA GLU A 78 16.16 -5.64 5.35
C GLU A 78 16.99 -4.46 4.84
N ASN A 79 18.08 -4.72 4.10
CA ASN A 79 18.90 -3.64 3.53
C ASN A 79 18.15 -2.91 2.42
N LYS A 80 17.37 -3.64 1.61
CA LYS A 80 16.48 -3.01 0.62
C LYS A 80 15.42 -2.15 1.29
N LEU A 81 14.79 -2.65 2.35
CA LEU A 81 13.79 -1.92 3.12
C LEU A 81 14.39 -0.64 3.74
N ALA A 82 15.54 -0.74 4.40
CA ALA A 82 16.26 0.42 4.93
C ALA A 82 16.71 1.38 3.82
N GLY A 83 17.12 0.84 2.67
CA GLY A 83 17.56 1.61 1.51
C GLY A 83 16.49 2.52 0.92
N VAL A 84 15.20 2.15 1.00
CA VAL A 84 14.10 3.03 0.55
C VAL A 84 14.02 4.31 1.40
N PHE A 85 14.63 4.33 2.58
CA PHE A 85 14.58 5.44 3.52
C PHE A 85 15.87 6.27 3.60
N ALA A 86 16.92 5.91 2.86
CA ALA A 86 18.24 6.53 2.94
C ALA A 86 18.20 8.07 2.83
N ASP A 87 17.32 8.61 1.98
CA ASP A 87 17.21 10.05 1.69
C ASP A 87 16.03 10.73 2.40
N SER A 88 15.32 10.02 3.27
CA SER A 88 14.00 10.45 3.81
C SER A 88 14.02 10.86 5.28
N GLY A 89 15.16 10.72 5.97
CA GLY A 89 15.28 11.00 7.40
C GLY A 89 14.57 10.01 8.32
N PHE A 90 14.02 8.92 7.76
CA PHE A 90 13.42 7.83 8.53
C PHE A 90 14.43 6.71 8.80
N THR A 91 14.27 6.03 9.92
CA THR A 91 15.10 4.86 10.26
C THR A 91 14.20 3.69 10.62
N ILE A 92 14.41 2.56 9.96
CA ILE A 92 13.73 1.30 10.27
C ILE A 92 14.61 0.44 11.16
N SER A 93 13.98 -0.23 12.13
CA SER A 93 14.65 -1.17 13.04
C SER A 93 13.69 -2.27 13.51
N ASN A 94 14.23 -3.30 14.18
CA ASN A 94 13.44 -4.39 14.77
C ASN A 94 12.53 -5.10 13.75
N LEU A 95 13.01 -5.35 12.52
CA LEU A 95 12.24 -6.05 11.51
C LEU A 95 11.95 -7.49 11.97
N ARG A 96 10.67 -7.80 12.13
CA ARG A 96 10.16 -9.13 12.46
C ARG A 96 9.40 -9.66 11.26
N ARG A 97 9.61 -10.95 10.99
CA ARG A 97 8.93 -11.67 9.93
C ARG A 97 8.21 -12.87 10.52
N SER A 98 6.99 -13.13 10.06
CA SER A 98 6.28 -14.38 10.29
C SER A 98 5.66 -14.88 9.01
N ASP A 99 5.56 -16.19 8.85
CA ASP A 99 4.78 -16.79 7.77
C ASP A 99 3.29 -16.56 8.05
N ALA A 100 2.59 -15.96 7.09
CA ALA A 100 1.16 -15.69 7.21
C ALA A 100 0.35 -16.79 6.52
N ALA A 101 -0.60 -17.39 7.23
CA ALA A 101 -1.69 -18.14 6.61
C ALA A 101 -2.61 -17.17 5.84
N GLN A 102 -3.06 -17.57 4.65
CA GLN A 102 -3.72 -16.76 3.60
C GLN A 102 -4.73 -15.70 4.10
N ALA A 103 -4.54 -14.47 3.62
CA ALA A 103 -5.34 -13.71 2.64
C ALA A 103 -6.71 -13.20 3.13
N ARG A 104 -6.78 -11.89 3.41
CA ARG A 104 -8.03 -11.15 3.31
C ARG A 104 -8.39 -11.08 1.83
N THR A 105 -9.38 -11.84 1.40
CA THR A 105 -10.13 -11.49 0.19
C THR A 105 -11.03 -10.33 0.59
N GLU A 106 -10.46 -9.13 0.58
CA GLU A 106 -11.24 -7.91 0.78
C GLU A 106 -12.05 -7.73 -0.51
N THR A 107 -13.34 -8.10 -0.45
CA THR A 107 -14.31 -7.77 -1.49
C THR A 107 -14.17 -6.28 -1.78
N ALA A 108 -14.18 -5.90 -3.05
CA ALA A 108 -14.04 -4.49 -3.44
C ALA A 108 -15.21 -3.70 -2.86
N ALA A 109 -15.00 -3.09 -1.69
CA ALA A 109 -15.96 -2.26 -0.99
C ALA A 109 -16.37 -1.08 -1.90
N GLU A 110 -17.63 -0.67 -1.83
CA GLU A 110 -18.08 0.52 -2.52
C GLU A 110 -17.61 1.77 -1.75
N PRO A 111 -17.13 2.82 -2.42
CA PRO A 111 -16.77 4.04 -1.71
C PRO A 111 -18.01 4.72 -1.12
N ALA A 112 -17.93 5.08 0.16
CA ALA A 112 -18.96 5.87 0.84
C ALA A 112 -19.09 7.29 0.25
N LEU A 113 -18.02 7.80 -0.36
CA LEU A 113 -17.99 9.09 -1.04
C LEU A 113 -17.02 9.05 -2.22
N VAL A 114 -17.43 9.63 -3.35
CA VAL A 114 -16.58 9.88 -4.52
C VAL A 114 -16.63 11.37 -4.85
N LEU A 115 -15.46 11.99 -4.97
CA LEU A 115 -15.30 13.38 -5.39
C LEU A 115 -14.52 13.41 -6.70
N GLU A 116 -15.10 14.02 -7.72
CA GLU A 116 -14.39 14.37 -8.96
C GLU A 116 -14.00 15.84 -8.92
N VAL A 117 -12.70 16.12 -9.01
CA VAL A 117 -12.15 17.48 -8.94
C VAL A 117 -11.34 17.75 -10.21
N ARG A 118 -11.54 18.92 -10.81
CA ARG A 118 -10.70 19.36 -11.93
C ARG A 118 -9.34 19.87 -11.40
N PRO A 119 -8.19 19.51 -12.02
CA PRO A 119 -6.87 19.86 -11.50
C PRO A 119 -6.63 21.35 -11.27
N GLU A 120 -7.20 22.22 -12.10
CA GLU A 120 -7.07 23.66 -11.98
C GLU A 120 -7.72 24.25 -10.72
N TRP A 121 -8.55 23.47 -10.03
CA TRP A 121 -9.27 23.89 -8.82
C TRP A 121 -8.59 23.45 -7.52
N ILE A 122 -7.54 22.62 -7.57
CA ILE A 122 -6.90 22.07 -6.36
C ILE A 122 -6.47 23.17 -5.40
N ASP A 123 -5.84 24.22 -5.91
CA ASP A 123 -5.31 25.31 -5.09
C ASP A 123 -6.45 26.11 -4.39
N ARG A 124 -7.69 26.05 -4.92
CA ARG A 124 -8.89 26.66 -4.32
C ARG A 124 -9.67 25.69 -3.44
N ALA A 125 -9.48 24.39 -3.62
CA ALA A 125 -10.17 23.34 -2.89
C ALA A 125 -9.50 22.99 -1.55
N ALA A 126 -8.46 23.71 -1.13
CA ALA A 126 -7.70 23.41 0.10
C ALA A 126 -8.60 23.21 1.33
N GLY A 127 -9.56 24.11 1.60
CA GLY A 127 -10.48 23.98 2.74
C GLY A 127 -11.43 22.78 2.65
N LEU A 128 -11.83 22.37 1.43
CA LEU A 128 -12.60 21.14 1.23
C LEU A 128 -11.74 19.90 1.52
N LEU A 129 -10.49 19.91 1.04
CA LEU A 129 -9.53 18.82 1.29
C LEU A 129 -9.16 18.72 2.77
N GLU A 130 -9.04 19.85 3.47
CA GLU A 130 -8.87 19.89 4.94
C GLU A 130 -10.06 19.25 5.64
N SER A 131 -11.29 19.62 5.26
CA SER A 131 -12.52 19.06 5.83
C SER A 131 -12.65 17.57 5.55
N LEU A 132 -12.24 17.12 4.36
CA LEU A 132 -12.14 15.70 4.02
C LEU A 132 -11.12 14.98 4.90
N GLY A 133 -9.98 15.61 5.17
CA GLY A 133 -8.98 15.10 6.09
C GLY A 133 -9.49 14.99 7.52
N ASP A 134 -10.27 15.97 8.01
CA ASP A 134 -10.93 15.90 9.32
C ASP A 134 -11.90 14.73 9.39
N LEU A 135 -12.75 14.60 8.37
CA LEU A 135 -13.71 13.51 8.27
C LEU A 135 -13.01 12.15 8.27
N ALA A 136 -12.00 11.98 7.42
CA ALA A 136 -11.27 10.74 7.27
C ALA A 136 -10.45 10.36 8.53
N ALA A 137 -9.99 11.35 9.30
CA ALA A 137 -9.33 11.10 10.59
C ALA A 137 -10.31 10.69 11.71
N SER A 138 -11.57 11.15 11.62
CA SER A 138 -12.58 10.92 12.66
C SER A 138 -13.17 9.50 12.67
N THR A 139 -13.02 8.75 11.58
CA THR A 139 -13.53 7.38 11.41
C THR A 139 -12.46 6.45 10.87
N PRO A 140 -12.54 5.13 11.11
CA PRO A 140 -11.69 4.15 10.44
C PRO A 140 -11.97 4.19 8.94
N SER A 141 -11.18 4.95 8.20
CA SER A 141 -11.42 5.17 6.78
C SER A 141 -10.15 5.03 5.96
N ARG A 142 -10.34 4.83 4.65
CA ARG A 142 -9.25 4.84 3.67
C ARG A 142 -9.59 5.81 2.54
N LEU A 143 -8.62 6.63 2.16
CA LEU A 143 -8.70 7.50 1.00
C LEU A 143 -7.93 6.86 -0.16
N LEU A 144 -8.59 6.69 -1.30
CA LEU A 144 -7.94 6.38 -2.58
C LEU A 144 -8.02 7.61 -3.47
N ILE A 145 -6.86 8.17 -3.80
CA ILE A 145 -6.73 9.38 -4.61
C ILE A 145 -6.08 9.01 -5.93
N SER A 146 -6.77 9.30 -7.02
CA SER A 146 -6.29 9.07 -8.38
C SER A 146 -6.08 10.40 -9.08
N GLY A 147 -4.92 10.59 -9.71
CA GLY A 147 -4.60 11.84 -10.38
C GLY A 147 -3.20 11.88 -10.97
N PRO A 148 -2.85 12.92 -11.75
CA PRO A 148 -1.48 13.13 -12.21
C PRO A 148 -0.51 13.33 -11.03
N VAL A 149 0.67 12.72 -11.12
CA VAL A 149 1.69 12.78 -10.05
C VAL A 149 2.10 14.21 -9.68
N GLU A 150 2.05 15.16 -10.61
CA GLU A 150 2.35 16.58 -10.31
C GLU A 150 1.38 17.20 -9.28
N ASN A 151 0.22 16.60 -9.08
CA ASN A 151 -0.82 17.09 -8.17
C ASN A 151 -0.78 16.40 -6.80
N GLU A 152 -0.03 15.32 -6.65
CA GLU A 152 -0.01 14.50 -5.44
C GLU A 152 0.26 15.35 -4.19
N ALA A 153 1.36 16.09 -4.16
CA ALA A 153 1.73 16.91 -3.01
C ALA A 153 0.72 18.03 -2.73
N LYS A 154 0.08 18.59 -3.77
CA LYS A 154 -0.94 19.64 -3.62
C LYS A 154 -2.23 19.10 -2.99
N LEU A 155 -2.57 17.84 -3.28
CA LEU A 155 -3.74 17.17 -2.71
C LEU A 155 -3.49 16.69 -1.29
N LEU A 156 -2.31 16.11 -1.04
CA LEU A 156 -2.03 15.46 0.23
C LEU A 156 -1.68 16.43 1.35
N LYS A 157 -1.06 17.57 1.04
CA LYS A 157 -0.68 18.55 2.07
C LYS A 157 -1.89 19.03 2.89
N PRO A 158 -2.98 19.55 2.29
CA PRO A 158 -4.16 19.96 3.06
C PRO A 158 -4.83 18.80 3.82
N ILE A 159 -4.76 17.57 3.30
CA ILE A 159 -5.37 16.39 3.93
C ILE A 159 -4.57 15.93 5.15
N LEU A 160 -3.24 15.92 5.09
CA LEU A 160 -2.40 15.18 6.04
C LEU A 160 -1.45 16.06 6.89
N MET A 161 -1.06 17.22 6.39
CA MET A 161 0.01 18.00 7.02
C MET A 161 -0.41 18.50 8.41
N GLY A 162 0.46 18.34 9.40
CA GLY A 162 0.21 18.77 10.79
C GLY A 162 -0.71 17.84 11.60
N ARG A 163 -1.32 16.81 11.00
CA ARG A 163 -2.17 15.86 11.72
C ARG A 163 -1.35 14.80 12.45
N GLN A 164 -1.74 14.46 13.66
CA GLN A 164 -1.16 13.33 14.42
C GLN A 164 -1.93 12.02 14.27
N GLN A 165 -3.16 12.07 13.75
CA GLN A 165 -3.92 10.88 13.42
C GLN A 165 -3.59 10.45 11.99
N VAL A 166 -3.18 9.18 11.83
CA VAL A 166 -2.87 8.60 10.53
C VAL A 166 -4.16 8.29 9.80
N ILE A 167 -4.27 8.78 8.56
CA ILE A 167 -5.31 8.40 7.62
C ILE A 167 -4.65 7.47 6.62
N LYS A 168 -5.26 6.30 6.36
CA LYS A 168 -4.76 5.40 5.33
C LYS A 168 -5.04 6.01 3.96
N VAL A 169 -3.99 6.50 3.29
CA VAL A 169 -4.11 7.12 1.97
C VAL A 169 -3.31 6.34 0.95
N ARG A 170 -3.96 6.03 -0.18
CA ARG A 170 -3.29 5.51 -1.38
C ARG A 170 -3.44 6.52 -2.50
N PHE A 171 -2.31 6.86 -3.12
CA PHE A 171 -2.29 7.67 -4.33
C PHE A 171 -1.93 6.77 -5.52
N SER A 172 -2.71 6.84 -6.59
CA SER A 172 -2.42 6.17 -7.86
C SER A 172 -2.32 7.18 -8.98
N ASN A 173 -1.23 7.09 -9.75
CA ASN A 173 -1.04 7.93 -10.91
C ASN A 173 -2.01 7.53 -12.03
N THR A 174 -2.81 8.48 -12.47
CA THR A 174 -3.59 8.38 -13.71
C THR A 174 -2.83 9.15 -14.78
N ASP A 175 -2.33 8.46 -15.80
CA ASP A 175 -1.57 9.10 -16.88
C ASP A 175 -2.50 10.12 -17.60
N ARG A 176 -1.93 11.11 -18.27
CA ARG A 176 -2.71 12.08 -19.04
C ARG A 176 -3.45 11.44 -20.21
N ARG A 177 -3.12 10.19 -20.55
CA ARG A 177 -3.64 9.42 -21.69
C ARG A 177 -4.87 8.57 -21.34
N ASP A 178 -5.26 8.54 -20.08
CA ASP A 178 -6.42 7.82 -19.57
C ASP A 178 -7.70 8.46 -20.10
N ALA A 179 -8.72 7.66 -20.43
CA ALA A 179 -10.00 8.13 -20.97
C ALA A 179 -10.75 9.12 -20.03
N GLU A 180 -10.34 9.23 -18.77
CA GLU A 180 -10.90 10.13 -17.74
C GLU A 180 -10.27 11.52 -17.73
N GLY A 181 -9.34 11.82 -18.66
CA GLY A 181 -8.97 13.19 -19.03
C GLY A 181 -8.47 14.02 -17.86
N GLY A 182 -7.42 13.56 -17.19
CA GLY A 182 -6.74 14.32 -16.13
C GLY A 182 -7.63 14.69 -14.93
N ARG A 183 -8.82 14.10 -14.77
CA ARG A 183 -9.65 14.33 -13.58
C ARG A 183 -8.99 13.72 -12.35
N LEU A 184 -9.17 14.41 -11.23
CA LEU A 184 -8.77 13.92 -9.93
C LEU A 184 -9.96 13.25 -9.29
N ILE A 185 -9.78 12.01 -8.85
CA ILE A 185 -10.84 11.24 -8.21
C ILE A 185 -10.39 10.93 -6.80
N ILE A 186 -11.17 11.37 -5.81
CA ILE A 186 -10.95 11.03 -4.41
C ILE A 186 -12.09 10.13 -3.96
N LYS A 187 -11.76 8.92 -3.53
CA LYS A 187 -12.70 7.95 -2.99
C LYS A 187 -12.42 7.77 -1.51
N LEU A 188 -13.46 7.91 -0.68
CA LEU A 188 -13.41 7.60 0.74
C LEU A 188 -14.15 6.29 0.97
N PHE A 189 -13.49 5.35 1.66
CA PHE A 189 -14.06 4.08 2.09
C PHE A 189 -14.21 4.10 3.61
N ASP A 190 -15.32 3.59 4.11
CA ASP A 190 -15.51 3.29 5.53
C ASP A 190 -15.01 1.87 5.78
N ASN A 191 -13.94 1.71 6.56
CA ASN A 191 -13.38 0.39 6.85
C ASN A 191 -14.24 -0.42 7.83
N ASN A 192 -15.32 0.17 8.36
CA ASN A 192 -16.32 -0.56 9.14
C ASN A 192 -17.48 -1.12 8.28
N GLN A 193 -17.54 -0.79 6.99
CA GLN A 193 -18.52 -1.35 6.07
C GLN A 193 -17.92 -2.52 5.28
N PRO A 194 -18.65 -3.65 5.15
CA PRO A 194 -18.17 -4.86 4.48
C PRO A 194 -18.04 -4.72 2.96
#